data_AF-A0A6L4B352-F1
#
_entry.id   AF-A0A6L4B352-F1
#
_cell.length_a   1.000
_cell.length_b   1.000
_cell.length_c   1.000
_cell.angle_alpha   90.00
_cell.angle_beta   90.00
_cell.angle_gamma   90.00
#
_symmetry.space_group_name_H-M   'P 1'
#
loop_
_entity.id
_entity.type
_entity.pdbx_description
1 polymer ?
#
loop_
_entity_poly.entity_id
_entity_poly.type
_entity_poly.pdbx_seq_one_letter_code
_entity_poly.pdbx_strand_id
1 'polypeptide(L)'
;MTTELRIEGMTCDHCAETVRRSLERLPGVRAEVSSSEGLARVDTDGRASGAELVAAVAGAGFSSAPSASPPKVRTGQDGDGLHVVVIGSGSGAFAAAIRATERGARVTMIERDLLGGTCVNVGCVPSKILLRGAHAVHTQREHPFAGVERIRPSVDRAAMVAQQQERVAELRRAKYEDLLAGNPAIELLRGSATFQDANTLRIEGSDGSERTLRADRILIATGASPAVPPISGLSAVPFWTSTEALVAEELPRHLVVLGGSLVAVELAQAFRRLGAEVTLMARSTLLSKEDPALGAGLAEALEGEGMKVLLHTVPASVRHDASGFHLDTARGVVSGDRLLLGTGRSPNTARLGLEQVGVATRGDAILVDEHLRTNVPGIYAVGDCTNLPQFVYVAAAAGTRAAINMTGGDATLDLETMPAVAFTDPQVAWVGRSEAEARGLGLAVESRTLPLDNVPRALANFDTRGFVKLVAEAGSGRLLGAQVLAAEGGEVIQAAALALRARMTVHDLADQLFPYLTMVEGLKLAAQTFTRDVKQLSCCAG
;
A
#
# COMPACT_ATOMS: atom_id res chain seq x y z
N MET A 1 -39.23 17.19 16.98
CA MET A 1 -38.76 16.76 15.65
C MET A 1 -37.30 17.14 15.56
N THR A 2 -36.42 16.18 15.23
CA THR A 2 -34.98 16.44 15.12
C THR A 2 -34.63 16.63 13.65
N THR A 3 -33.89 17.68 13.32
CA THR A 3 -33.44 18.01 11.96
C THR A 3 -31.95 18.29 11.96
N GLU A 4 -31.23 17.78 10.96
CA GLU A 4 -29.81 18.04 10.78
C GLU A 4 -29.59 19.08 9.69
N LEU A 5 -28.74 20.06 9.98
CA LEU A 5 -28.31 21.10 9.04
C LEU A 5 -26.80 20.97 8.84
N ARG A 6 -26.37 20.91 7.57
CA ARG A 6 -24.94 21.02 7.23
C ARG A 6 -24.61 22.50 7.17
N ILE A 7 -23.58 22.93 7.89
CA ILE A 7 -23.19 24.33 8.04
C ILE A 7 -21.82 24.52 7.38
N GLU A 8 -21.74 25.44 6.44
CA GLU A 8 -20.48 25.77 5.75
C GLU A 8 -19.87 27.05 6.35
N GLY A 9 -18.53 27.11 6.33
CA GLY A 9 -17.78 28.27 6.82
C GLY A 9 -17.41 28.26 8.31
N MET A 10 -17.86 27.26 9.09
CA MET A 10 -17.39 27.07 10.46
C MET A 10 -15.97 26.51 10.47
N THR A 11 -15.04 27.19 11.14
CA THR A 11 -13.61 26.81 11.18
C THR A 11 -13.06 26.63 12.60
N CYS A 12 -13.86 26.90 13.64
CA CYS A 12 -13.47 26.75 15.03
C CYS A 12 -14.69 26.61 15.96
N ASP A 13 -14.46 26.26 17.22
CA ASP A 13 -15.52 26.07 18.23
C ASP A 13 -16.29 27.36 18.54
N HIS A 14 -15.65 28.52 18.36
CA HIS A 14 -16.34 29.80 18.49
C HIS A 14 -17.40 30.00 17.39
N CYS A 15 -17.16 29.52 16.17
CA CYS A 15 -18.16 29.51 15.10
C CYS A 15 -19.35 28.61 15.48
N ALA A 16 -19.08 27.41 16.00
CA ALA A 16 -20.13 26.47 16.42
C ALA A 16 -21.02 27.05 17.53
N GLU A 17 -20.42 27.68 18.54
CA GLU A 17 -21.15 28.33 19.62
C GLU A 17 -22.00 29.51 19.12
N THR A 18 -21.51 30.25 18.12
CA THR A 18 -22.24 31.36 17.49
C THR A 18 -23.48 30.87 16.74
N VAL A 19 -23.34 29.79 15.96
CA VAL A 19 -24.46 29.16 15.25
C VAL A 19 -25.46 28.56 16.23
N ARG A 20 -24.99 27.87 17.28
CA ARG A 20 -25.84 27.29 18.34
C ARG A 20 -26.72 28.34 19.00
N ARG A 21 -26.13 29.46 19.43
CA ARG A 21 -26.86 30.57 20.05
C ARG A 21 -27.88 31.20 19.10
N SER A 22 -27.56 31.26 17.80
CA SER A 22 -28.50 31.81 16.81
C SER A 22 -29.73 30.92 16.64
N LEU A 23 -29.53 29.60 16.59
CA LEU A 23 -30.62 28.62 16.49
C LEU A 23 -31.50 28.58 17.75
N GLU A 24 -30.90 28.60 18.94
CA GLU A 24 -31.62 28.55 20.23
C GLU A 24 -32.40 29.85 20.56
N ARG A 25 -32.22 30.93 19.79
CA ARG A 25 -33.08 32.12 19.89
C ARG A 25 -34.48 31.88 19.32
N LEU A 26 -34.65 30.85 18.49
CA LEU A 26 -35.96 30.45 17.99
C LEU A 26 -36.74 29.74 19.10
N PRO A 27 -38.01 30.12 19.38
CA PRO A 27 -38.81 29.48 20.41
C PRO A 27 -38.95 27.98 20.18
N GLY A 28 -38.70 27.18 21.23
CA GLY A 28 -38.87 25.72 21.17
C GLY A 28 -37.72 24.97 20.47
N VAL A 29 -36.59 25.63 20.20
CA VAL A 29 -35.42 25.05 19.55
C VAL A 29 -34.28 24.78 20.55
N ARG A 30 -33.72 23.58 20.51
CA ARG A 30 -32.43 23.21 21.11
C ARG A 30 -31.48 22.77 20.01
N ALA A 31 -30.21 23.17 20.08
CA ALA A 31 -29.24 22.83 19.05
C ALA A 31 -27.91 22.32 19.64
N GLU A 32 -27.37 21.28 19.03
CA GLU A 32 -25.99 20.84 19.21
C GLU A 32 -25.23 21.12 17.91
N VAL A 33 -24.10 21.83 17.99
CA VAL A 33 -23.34 22.26 16.80
C VAL A 33 -21.89 21.83 16.93
N SER A 34 -21.37 21.15 15.91
CA SER A 34 -20.00 20.64 15.85
C SER A 34 -19.20 21.36 14.76
N SER A 35 -18.13 22.03 15.16
CA SER A 35 -17.17 22.70 14.26
C SER A 35 -16.38 21.69 13.43
N SER A 36 -16.04 20.54 14.01
CA SER A 36 -15.26 19.48 13.36
C SER A 36 -16.07 18.65 12.36
N GLU A 37 -17.38 18.54 12.56
CA GLU A 37 -18.29 17.81 11.66
C GLU A 37 -19.01 18.75 10.66
N GLY A 38 -18.94 20.07 10.87
CA GLY A 38 -19.67 21.04 10.05
C GLY A 38 -21.19 20.84 10.11
N LEU A 39 -21.73 20.43 11.26
CA LEU A 39 -23.11 19.98 11.43
C LEU A 39 -23.79 20.65 12.62
N ALA A 40 -25.08 20.96 12.48
CA ALA A 40 -25.97 21.33 13.57
C ALA A 40 -27.14 20.33 13.67
N ARG A 41 -27.29 19.69 14.83
CA ARG A 41 -28.46 18.87 15.19
C ARG A 41 -29.45 19.74 15.94
N VAL A 42 -30.67 19.85 15.43
CA VAL A 42 -31.67 20.80 15.93
C VAL A 42 -32.93 20.03 16.34
N ASP A 43 -33.26 20.10 17.63
CA ASP A 43 -34.51 19.61 18.18
C ASP A 43 -35.51 20.76 18.26
N THR A 44 -36.63 20.64 17.54
CA THR A 44 -37.74 21.60 17.57
C THR A 44 -39.00 20.94 18.15
N ASP A 45 -39.78 21.69 18.93
CA ASP A 45 -41.13 21.31 19.38
C ASP A 45 -42.20 21.41 18.28
N GLY A 46 -41.79 21.77 17.05
CA GLY A 46 -42.64 21.90 15.87
C GLY A 46 -43.06 23.34 15.57
N ARG A 47 -42.63 24.34 16.38
CA ARG A 47 -42.93 25.76 16.16
C ARG A 47 -42.01 26.46 15.16
N ALA A 48 -40.77 25.98 15.03
CA ALA A 48 -39.80 26.50 14.05
C ALA A 48 -39.78 25.64 12.78
N SER A 49 -40.06 26.27 11.64
CA SER A 49 -39.99 25.68 10.30
C SER A 49 -38.54 25.56 9.82
N GLY A 50 -38.28 24.64 8.87
CA GLY A 50 -36.94 24.46 8.28
C GLY A 50 -36.37 25.73 7.64
N ALA A 51 -37.23 26.61 7.09
CA ALA A 51 -36.82 27.89 6.54
C ALA A 51 -36.35 28.87 7.62
N GLU A 52 -36.98 28.87 8.79
CA GLU A 52 -36.58 29.71 9.94
C GLU A 52 -35.24 29.24 10.54
N LEU A 53 -35.01 27.93 10.58
CA LEU A 53 -33.72 27.38 11.01
C LEU A 53 -32.57 27.80 10.07
N VAL A 54 -32.78 27.70 8.76
CA VAL A 54 -31.81 28.14 7.74
C VAL A 54 -31.56 29.65 7.83
N ALA A 55 -32.61 30.45 8.04
CA ALA A 55 -32.48 31.90 8.22
C ALA A 55 -31.70 32.26 9.50
N ALA A 56 -31.87 31.50 10.59
CA ALA A 56 -31.12 31.71 11.82
C ALA A 56 -29.62 31.40 11.66
N VAL A 57 -29.26 30.36 10.89
CA VAL A 57 -27.86 30.10 10.55
C VAL A 57 -27.28 31.21 9.67
N ALA A 58 -28.02 31.67 8.65
CA ALA A 58 -27.62 32.78 7.79
C ALA A 58 -27.39 34.08 8.59
N GLY A 59 -28.25 34.36 9.58
CA GLY A 59 -28.09 35.49 10.50
C GLY A 59 -26.86 35.41 11.41
N ALA A 60 -26.28 34.22 11.58
CA ALA A 60 -24.99 34.01 12.26
C ALA A 60 -23.78 34.19 11.34
N GLY A 61 -23.98 34.44 10.03
CA GLY A 61 -22.92 34.63 9.05
C GLY A 61 -22.46 33.34 8.35
N PHE A 62 -23.24 32.25 8.43
CA PHE A 62 -22.91 30.95 7.85
C PHE A 62 -23.98 30.49 6.86
N SER A 63 -23.61 29.71 5.84
CA SER A 63 -24.57 29.05 4.96
C SER A 63 -24.97 27.70 5.54
N SER A 64 -26.23 27.31 5.35
CA SER A 64 -26.71 25.98 5.71
C SER A 64 -27.55 25.35 4.62
N ALA A 65 -27.39 24.05 4.42
CA ALA A 65 -28.31 23.22 3.66
C ALA A 65 -28.94 22.18 4.59
N PRO A 66 -30.21 21.75 4.36
CA PRO A 66 -30.73 20.55 4.99
C PRO A 66 -29.73 19.42 4.73
N SER A 67 -29.28 18.74 5.79
CA SER A 67 -28.51 17.52 5.61
C SER A 67 -29.42 16.56 4.86
N ALA A 68 -29.12 16.31 3.57
CA ALA A 68 -29.77 15.23 2.85
C ALA A 68 -29.49 14.00 3.69
N SER A 69 -30.52 13.47 4.36
CA SER A 69 -30.36 12.26 5.15
C SER A 69 -29.64 11.25 4.25
N PRO A 70 -28.54 10.63 4.70
CA PRO A 70 -28.01 9.50 3.95
C PRO A 70 -29.21 8.58 3.69
N PRO A 71 -29.36 8.04 2.46
CA PRO A 71 -30.53 7.26 2.12
C PRO A 71 -30.74 6.26 3.25
N LYS A 72 -31.91 6.33 3.91
CA LYS A 72 -32.26 5.44 5.01
C LYS A 72 -31.82 4.05 4.58
N VAL A 73 -30.86 3.48 5.29
CA VAL A 73 -30.40 2.12 5.07
C VAL A 73 -31.68 1.30 5.06
N ARG A 74 -32.01 0.73 3.90
CA ARG A 74 -32.98 -0.34 3.85
C ARG A 74 -32.40 -1.41 4.77
N THR A 75 -32.98 -1.56 5.94
CA THR A 75 -32.92 -2.81 6.68
C THR A 75 -33.28 -3.89 5.67
N GLY A 76 -32.46 -4.94 5.56
CA GLY A 76 -32.63 -6.02 4.60
C GLY A 76 -34.09 -6.45 4.51
N GLN A 77 -34.54 -6.86 3.32
CA GLN A 77 -35.96 -7.08 3.01
C GLN A 77 -36.67 -8.08 3.95
N ASP A 78 -35.95 -8.82 4.80
CA ASP A 78 -36.47 -9.95 5.59
C ASP A 78 -36.17 -9.89 7.11
N GLY A 79 -35.70 -8.76 7.66
CA GLY A 79 -35.47 -8.63 9.12
C GLY A 79 -34.16 -9.22 9.67
N ASP A 80 -33.34 -9.85 8.82
CA ASP A 80 -32.07 -10.53 9.16
C ASP A 80 -30.80 -9.64 9.11
N GLY A 81 -30.95 -8.32 9.21
CA GLY A 81 -29.84 -7.37 9.12
C GLY A 81 -29.34 -7.13 7.68
N LEU A 82 -28.36 -6.23 7.51
CA LEU A 82 -27.76 -5.91 6.20
C LEU A 82 -26.89 -7.08 5.73
N HIS A 83 -27.09 -7.57 4.50
CA HIS A 83 -26.24 -8.61 3.92
C HIS A 83 -25.15 -8.02 3.02
N VAL A 84 -23.89 -8.21 3.43
CA VAL A 84 -22.70 -7.80 2.70
C VAL A 84 -22.03 -9.02 2.08
N VAL A 85 -21.75 -8.97 0.78
CA VAL A 85 -20.91 -9.98 0.12
C VAL A 85 -19.52 -9.42 -0.11
N VAL A 86 -18.49 -10.22 0.19
CA VAL A 86 -17.09 -9.89 -0.03
C VAL A 86 -16.47 -10.90 -0.99
N ILE A 87 -15.95 -10.44 -2.13
CA ILE A 87 -15.30 -11.29 -3.14
C ILE A 87 -13.78 -11.24 -2.91
N GLY A 88 -13.19 -12.38 -2.58
CA GLY A 88 -11.80 -12.56 -2.19
C GLY A 88 -11.62 -12.70 -0.67
N SER A 89 -10.44 -13.19 -0.27
CA SER A 89 -10.08 -13.44 1.13
C SER A 89 -8.73 -12.84 1.55
N GLY A 90 -8.23 -11.86 0.78
CA GLY A 90 -7.03 -11.11 1.14
C GLY A 90 -7.25 -10.16 2.33
N SER A 91 -6.21 -9.41 2.71
CA SER A 91 -6.26 -8.53 3.91
C SER A 91 -7.35 -7.46 3.82
N GLY A 92 -7.62 -6.89 2.64
CA GLY A 92 -8.75 -5.96 2.46
C GLY A 92 -10.12 -6.61 2.63
N ALA A 93 -10.28 -7.85 2.16
CA ALA A 93 -11.50 -8.62 2.35
C ALA A 93 -11.77 -8.96 3.82
N PHE A 94 -10.75 -9.46 4.53
CA PHE A 94 -10.88 -9.79 5.96
C PHE A 94 -11.13 -8.54 6.82
N ALA A 95 -10.39 -7.45 6.57
CA ALA A 95 -10.60 -6.18 7.27
C ALA A 95 -12.03 -5.66 7.09
N ALA A 96 -12.59 -5.79 5.88
CA ALA A 96 -13.96 -5.42 5.61
C ALA A 96 -14.98 -6.36 6.26
N ALA A 97 -14.78 -7.67 6.13
CA ALA A 97 -15.69 -8.68 6.69
C ALA A 97 -15.82 -8.54 8.21
N ILE A 98 -14.69 -8.46 8.92
CA ILE A 98 -14.67 -8.25 10.38
C ILE A 98 -15.38 -6.94 10.71
N ARG A 99 -15.01 -5.82 10.08
CA ARG A 99 -15.59 -4.51 10.37
C ARG A 99 -17.08 -4.42 10.05
N ALA A 100 -17.54 -5.12 9.02
CA ALA A 100 -18.97 -5.19 8.68
C ALA A 100 -19.75 -5.98 9.76
N THR A 101 -19.21 -7.12 10.24
CA THR A 101 -19.83 -7.88 11.33
C THR A 101 -19.88 -7.12 12.65
N GLU A 102 -18.82 -6.38 13.01
CA GLU A 102 -18.81 -5.48 14.18
C GLU A 102 -19.90 -4.40 14.11
N ARG A 103 -20.37 -4.08 12.89
CA ARG A 103 -21.42 -3.09 12.63
C ARG A 103 -22.79 -3.74 12.36
N GLY A 104 -22.94 -5.03 12.70
CA GLY A 104 -24.22 -5.75 12.69
C GLY A 104 -24.63 -6.30 11.32
N ALA A 105 -23.75 -6.32 10.33
CA ALA A 105 -24.03 -6.96 9.04
C ALA A 105 -23.78 -8.47 9.09
N ARG A 106 -24.60 -9.24 8.37
CA ARG A 106 -24.26 -10.62 7.98
C ARG A 106 -23.31 -10.55 6.77
N VAL A 107 -22.26 -11.36 6.78
CA VAL A 107 -21.28 -11.38 5.69
C VAL A 107 -21.25 -12.74 5.01
N THR A 108 -21.23 -12.75 3.68
CA THR A 108 -20.82 -13.93 2.90
C THR A 108 -19.53 -13.61 2.17
N MET A 109 -18.45 -14.31 2.48
CA MET A 109 -17.15 -14.21 1.81
C MET A 109 -17.06 -15.27 0.72
N ILE A 110 -16.56 -14.92 -0.46
CA ILE A 110 -16.41 -15.83 -1.60
C ILE A 110 -14.93 -15.92 -1.95
N GLU A 111 -14.33 -17.11 -1.83
CA GLU A 111 -12.91 -17.35 -2.15
C GLU A 111 -12.77 -18.57 -3.06
N ARG A 112 -12.02 -18.41 -4.15
CA ARG A 112 -11.82 -19.47 -5.15
C ARG A 112 -10.56 -20.30 -4.87
N ASP A 113 -9.59 -19.73 -4.18
CA ASP A 113 -8.26 -20.29 -3.94
C ASP A 113 -8.03 -20.50 -2.41
N LEU A 114 -6.78 -20.37 -1.98
CA LEU A 114 -6.37 -20.48 -0.58
C LEU A 114 -6.75 -19.22 0.22
N LEU A 115 -7.23 -19.40 1.46
CA LEU A 115 -7.58 -18.28 2.32
C LEU A 115 -6.36 -17.39 2.61
N GLY A 116 -6.63 -16.09 2.77
CA GLY A 116 -5.62 -15.07 3.09
C GLY A 116 -4.99 -14.40 1.86
N GLY A 117 -5.30 -14.88 0.65
CA GLY A 117 -4.87 -14.27 -0.60
C GLY A 117 -3.35 -14.17 -0.76
N THR A 118 -2.86 -13.08 -1.36
CA THR A 118 -1.46 -12.93 -1.75
C THR A 118 -0.50 -12.78 -0.57
N CYS A 119 -0.77 -11.85 0.36
CA CYS A 119 0.22 -11.36 1.33
C CYS A 119 0.85 -12.48 2.19
N VAL A 120 0.00 -13.34 2.76
CA VAL A 120 0.45 -14.43 3.65
C VAL A 120 1.00 -15.62 2.87
N ASN A 121 0.44 -15.94 1.70
CA ASN A 121 0.74 -17.19 1.00
C ASN A 121 1.89 -17.08 0.00
N VAL A 122 1.90 -16.03 -0.83
CA VAL A 122 2.78 -15.91 -2.01
C VAL A 122 3.33 -14.48 -2.20
N GLY A 123 3.36 -13.71 -1.11
CA GLY A 123 3.68 -12.28 -1.12
C GLY A 123 4.61 -11.87 0.01
N CYS A 124 4.16 -10.94 0.85
CA CYS A 124 4.99 -10.29 1.86
C CYS A 124 5.62 -11.27 2.85
N VAL A 125 4.86 -12.19 3.45
CA VAL A 125 5.39 -13.10 4.48
C VAL A 125 6.53 -13.98 3.93
N PRO A 126 6.32 -14.82 2.89
CA PRO A 126 7.38 -15.67 2.37
C PRO A 126 8.55 -14.87 1.81
N SER A 127 8.31 -13.74 1.11
CA SER A 127 9.42 -12.93 0.58
C SER A 127 10.29 -12.33 1.67
N LYS A 128 9.71 -11.84 2.79
CA LYS A 128 10.49 -11.19 3.85
C LYS A 128 11.25 -12.22 4.68
N ILE A 129 10.73 -13.44 4.81
CA ILE A 129 11.47 -14.59 5.36
C ILE A 129 12.66 -14.94 4.47
N LEU A 130 12.44 -15.09 3.16
CA LEU A 130 13.50 -15.38 2.18
C LEU A 130 14.61 -14.32 2.20
N LEU A 131 14.24 -13.04 2.16
CA LEU A 131 15.18 -11.91 2.21
C LEU A 131 16.01 -11.92 3.48
N ARG A 132 15.41 -12.21 4.63
CA ARG A 132 16.13 -12.29 5.90
C ARG A 132 17.12 -13.45 5.93
N GLY A 133 16.73 -14.61 5.42
CA GLY A 133 17.64 -15.75 5.26
C GLY A 133 18.79 -15.44 4.31
N ALA A 134 18.51 -14.79 3.18
CA ALA A 134 19.51 -14.35 2.22
C ALA A 134 20.48 -13.32 2.83
N HIS A 135 19.99 -12.38 3.64
CA HIS A 135 20.82 -11.44 4.38
C HIS A 135 21.74 -12.16 5.39
N ALA A 136 21.25 -13.19 6.11
CA ALA A 136 22.09 -13.98 7.03
C ALA A 136 23.22 -14.74 6.30
N VAL A 137 22.98 -15.19 5.07
CA VAL A 137 24.03 -15.77 4.21
C VAL A 137 25.02 -14.70 3.77
N HIS A 138 24.52 -13.53 3.37
CA HIS A 138 25.35 -12.42 2.92
C HIS A 138 26.28 -11.92 4.02
N THR A 139 25.79 -11.67 5.24
CA THR A 139 26.61 -11.12 6.34
C THR A 139 27.67 -12.07 6.86
N GLN A 140 27.49 -13.39 6.68
CA GLN A 140 28.57 -14.37 6.93
C GLN A 140 29.66 -14.29 5.86
N ARG A 141 29.26 -14.07 4.59
CA ARG A 141 30.16 -14.07 3.44
C ARG A 141 30.91 -12.77 3.26
N GLU A 142 30.23 -11.64 3.43
CA GLU A 142 30.76 -10.30 3.23
C GLU A 142 30.32 -9.40 4.38
N HIS A 143 31.29 -8.73 5.00
CA HIS A 143 31.06 -7.68 5.98
C HIS A 143 32.30 -6.77 6.06
N PRO A 144 32.16 -5.52 6.54
CA PRO A 144 33.26 -4.55 6.49
C PRO A 144 34.30 -4.72 7.61
N PHE A 145 34.04 -5.55 8.62
CA PHE A 145 34.93 -5.71 9.78
C PHE A 145 36.13 -6.63 9.51
N ALA A 146 37.34 -6.06 9.43
CA ALA A 146 38.56 -6.83 9.12
C ALA A 146 38.97 -7.88 10.17
N GLY A 147 38.53 -7.74 11.42
CA GLY A 147 38.86 -8.65 12.51
C GLY A 147 37.92 -9.86 12.65
N VAL A 148 36.93 -10.00 11.76
CA VAL A 148 35.98 -11.12 11.76
C VAL A 148 36.24 -11.95 10.51
N GLU A 149 36.32 -13.27 10.66
CA GLU A 149 36.52 -14.18 9.53
C GLU A 149 35.26 -14.23 8.65
N ARG A 150 35.46 -14.06 7.35
CA ARG A 150 34.39 -14.24 6.35
C ARG A 150 34.28 -15.70 5.96
N ILE A 151 33.07 -16.24 6.01
CA ILE A 151 32.79 -17.64 5.73
C ILE A 151 31.77 -17.74 4.60
N ARG A 152 31.96 -18.69 3.67
CA ARG A 152 30.94 -19.02 2.67
C ARG A 152 30.09 -20.18 3.20
N PRO A 153 28.90 -19.93 3.75
CA PRO A 153 28.07 -21.01 4.30
C PRO A 153 27.50 -21.88 3.16
N SER A 154 27.30 -23.16 3.44
CA SER A 154 26.47 -24.02 2.60
C SER A 154 25.00 -23.61 2.76
N VAL A 155 24.27 -23.51 1.64
CA VAL A 155 22.86 -23.11 1.63
C VAL A 155 21.99 -24.31 1.28
N ASP A 156 21.23 -24.80 2.26
CA ASP A 156 20.16 -25.76 2.03
C ASP A 156 18.85 -25.00 1.76
N ARG A 157 18.58 -24.77 0.47
CA ARG A 157 17.42 -24.00 0.04
C ARG A 157 16.10 -24.74 0.32
N ALA A 158 16.07 -26.06 0.22
CA ALA A 158 14.89 -26.87 0.53
C ALA A 158 14.49 -26.75 2.01
N ALA A 159 15.45 -26.84 2.93
CA ALA A 159 15.20 -26.62 4.36
C ALA A 159 14.68 -25.20 4.64
N MET A 160 15.22 -24.18 3.97
CA MET A 160 14.70 -22.80 4.06
C MET A 160 13.26 -22.68 3.54
N VAL A 161 12.90 -23.37 2.44
CA VAL A 161 11.50 -23.40 1.94
C VAL A 161 10.59 -24.05 2.97
N ALA A 162 10.99 -25.19 3.54
CA ALA A 162 10.19 -25.89 4.56
C ALA A 162 9.89 -24.97 5.77
N GLN A 163 10.93 -24.33 6.33
CA GLN A 163 10.79 -23.37 7.43
C GLN A 163 9.88 -22.18 7.07
N GLN A 164 10.04 -21.65 5.85
CA GLN A 164 9.20 -20.56 5.34
C GLN A 164 7.73 -20.98 5.24
N GLN A 165 7.46 -22.16 4.68
CA GLN A 165 6.10 -22.66 4.48
C GLN A 165 5.40 -23.02 5.80
N GLU A 166 6.14 -23.51 6.79
CA GLU A 166 5.60 -23.71 8.15
C GLU A 166 5.09 -22.39 8.73
N ARG A 167 5.89 -21.31 8.64
CA ARG A 167 5.49 -19.99 9.14
C ARG A 167 4.32 -19.40 8.35
N VAL A 168 4.29 -19.61 7.03
CA VAL A 168 3.16 -19.20 6.17
C VAL A 168 1.87 -19.91 6.60
N ALA A 169 1.93 -21.23 6.82
CA ALA A 169 0.77 -22.03 7.24
C ALA A 169 0.28 -21.61 8.63
N GLU A 170 1.18 -21.42 9.59
CA GLU A 170 0.86 -20.95 10.94
C GLU A 170 0.15 -19.59 10.91
N LEU A 171 0.70 -18.61 10.16
CA LEU A 171 0.11 -17.28 10.06
C LEU A 171 -1.23 -17.30 9.30
N ARG A 172 -1.36 -18.11 8.25
CA ARG A 172 -2.63 -18.28 7.55
C ARG A 172 -3.69 -18.83 8.50
N ARG A 173 -3.35 -19.88 9.25
CA ARG A 173 -4.26 -20.48 10.23
C ARG A 173 -4.70 -19.45 11.27
N ALA A 174 -3.75 -18.85 11.98
CA ALA A 174 -4.04 -17.96 13.11
C ALA A 174 -4.70 -16.63 12.70
N LYS A 175 -4.39 -16.08 11.52
CA LYS A 175 -4.83 -14.74 11.11
C LYS A 175 -5.94 -14.73 10.06
N TYR A 176 -6.36 -15.88 9.57
CA TYR A 176 -7.43 -15.98 8.57
C TYR A 176 -8.39 -17.14 8.88
N GLU A 177 -7.90 -18.37 8.96
CA GLU A 177 -8.76 -19.56 9.12
C GLU A 177 -9.46 -19.59 10.49
N ASP A 178 -8.71 -19.37 11.57
CA ASP A 178 -9.24 -19.37 12.94
C ASP A 178 -10.16 -18.16 13.19
N LEU A 179 -9.85 -16.99 12.59
CA LEU A 179 -10.71 -15.80 12.68
C LEU A 179 -12.04 -16.00 11.99
N LEU A 180 -12.03 -16.68 10.84
CA LEU A 180 -13.25 -17.03 10.12
C LEU A 180 -14.06 -18.07 10.91
N ALA A 181 -13.42 -19.13 11.39
CA ALA A 181 -14.07 -20.18 12.17
C ALA A 181 -14.68 -19.65 13.49
N GLY A 182 -14.03 -18.65 14.10
CA GLY A 182 -14.50 -18.00 15.32
C GLY A 182 -15.61 -16.97 15.13
N ASN A 183 -16.01 -16.63 13.89
CA ASN A 183 -17.01 -15.60 13.61
C ASN A 183 -18.23 -16.18 12.87
N PRO A 184 -19.31 -16.56 13.59
CA PRO A 184 -20.49 -17.19 12.99
C PRO A 184 -21.29 -16.24 12.08
N ALA A 185 -21.01 -14.93 12.09
CA ALA A 185 -21.65 -13.96 11.21
C ALA A 185 -21.02 -13.91 9.80
N ILE A 186 -19.92 -14.64 9.57
CA ILE A 186 -19.25 -14.75 8.28
C ILE A 186 -19.42 -16.17 7.71
N GLU A 187 -20.20 -16.29 6.64
CA GLU A 187 -20.28 -17.52 5.84
C GLU A 187 -19.19 -17.50 4.77
N LEU A 188 -18.40 -18.57 4.65
CA LEU A 188 -17.46 -18.73 3.54
C LEU A 188 -18.04 -19.63 2.47
N LEU A 189 -18.02 -19.15 1.22
CA LEU A 189 -18.31 -19.92 0.03
C LEU A 189 -17.04 -20.13 -0.79
N ARG A 190 -16.79 -21.38 -1.18
CA ARG A 190 -15.70 -21.75 -2.06
C ARG A 190 -16.18 -21.66 -3.51
N GLY A 191 -15.58 -20.77 -4.29
CA GLY A 191 -15.94 -20.62 -5.70
C GLY A 191 -15.55 -19.27 -6.31
N SER A 192 -15.80 -19.16 -7.60
CA SER A 192 -15.61 -17.92 -8.37
C SER A 192 -16.93 -17.17 -8.49
N ALA A 193 -16.93 -15.87 -8.21
CA ALA A 193 -18.10 -15.01 -8.34
C ALA A 193 -18.10 -14.24 -9.67
N THR A 194 -19.27 -14.12 -10.29
CA THR A 194 -19.53 -13.28 -11.46
C THR A 194 -20.83 -12.52 -11.26
N PHE A 195 -20.85 -11.23 -11.58
CA PHE A 195 -22.06 -10.42 -11.51
C PHE A 195 -23.09 -10.87 -12.55
N GLN A 196 -24.33 -11.06 -12.11
CA GLN A 196 -25.50 -11.21 -12.98
C GLN A 196 -26.25 -9.89 -13.11
N ASP A 197 -26.32 -9.12 -12.03
CA ASP A 197 -26.81 -7.75 -11.97
C ASP A 197 -26.12 -7.01 -10.81
N ALA A 198 -26.45 -5.74 -10.56
CA ALA A 198 -25.78 -4.89 -9.57
C ALA A 198 -25.87 -5.40 -8.11
N ASN A 199 -26.78 -6.33 -7.81
CA ASN A 199 -27.04 -6.86 -6.48
C ASN A 199 -26.97 -8.40 -6.41
N THR A 200 -26.75 -9.08 -7.53
CA THR A 200 -26.81 -10.54 -7.63
C THR A 200 -25.54 -11.11 -8.26
N LEU A 201 -24.96 -12.10 -7.60
CA LEU A 201 -23.78 -12.84 -8.04
C LEU A 201 -24.14 -14.29 -8.35
N ARG A 202 -23.60 -14.83 -9.45
CA ARG A 202 -23.46 -16.27 -9.67
C ARG A 202 -22.13 -16.73 -9.09
N ILE A 203 -22.16 -17.81 -8.32
CA ILE A 203 -21.00 -18.42 -7.68
C ILE A 203 -20.84 -19.82 -8.24
N GLU A 204 -19.70 -20.07 -8.89
CA GLU A 204 -19.33 -21.37 -9.44
C GLU A 204 -18.31 -22.03 -8.51
N GLY A 205 -18.72 -23.14 -7.88
CA GLY A 205 -17.88 -23.96 -7.02
C GLY A 205 -16.87 -24.79 -7.82
N SER A 206 -15.78 -25.19 -7.18
CA SER A 206 -14.75 -26.04 -7.82
C SER A 206 -15.26 -27.44 -8.18
N ASP A 207 -16.37 -27.87 -7.59
CA ASP A 207 -17.08 -29.13 -7.86
C ASP A 207 -18.12 -29.00 -8.99
N GLY A 208 -18.21 -27.84 -9.65
CA GLY A 208 -19.21 -27.55 -10.68
C GLY A 208 -20.58 -27.17 -10.13
N SER A 209 -20.73 -27.02 -8.81
CA SER A 209 -21.96 -26.47 -8.22
C SER A 209 -22.14 -24.99 -8.60
N GLU A 210 -23.38 -24.59 -8.83
CA GLU A 210 -23.72 -23.18 -9.03
C GLU A 210 -24.68 -22.70 -7.94
N ARG A 211 -24.40 -21.52 -7.39
CA ARG A 211 -25.27 -20.83 -6.44
C ARG A 211 -25.49 -19.39 -6.88
N THR A 212 -26.73 -18.92 -6.81
CA THR A 212 -27.05 -17.51 -6.96
C THR A 212 -27.14 -16.87 -5.58
N LEU A 213 -26.52 -15.69 -5.41
CA LEU A 213 -26.49 -14.97 -4.15
C LEU A 213 -26.83 -13.49 -4.37
N ARG A 214 -27.94 -13.05 -3.78
CA ARG A 214 -28.33 -11.64 -3.74
C ARG A 214 -27.79 -10.99 -2.48
N ALA A 215 -27.36 -9.73 -2.57
CA ALA A 215 -26.79 -8.97 -1.46
C ALA A 215 -27.24 -7.50 -1.46
N ASP A 216 -27.24 -6.89 -0.28
CA ASP A 216 -27.51 -5.46 -0.14
C ASP A 216 -26.29 -4.63 -0.56
N ARG A 217 -25.08 -5.11 -0.26
CA ARG A 217 -23.80 -4.47 -0.59
C ARG A 217 -22.80 -5.51 -1.06
N ILE A 218 -21.95 -5.15 -2.02
CA ILE A 218 -20.91 -6.02 -2.55
C ILE A 218 -19.56 -5.30 -2.49
N LEU A 219 -18.56 -5.96 -1.92
CA LEU A 219 -17.17 -5.53 -1.91
C LEU A 219 -16.33 -6.42 -2.82
N ILE A 220 -15.66 -5.81 -3.79
CA ILE A 220 -14.70 -6.48 -4.67
C ILE A 220 -13.29 -6.30 -4.08
N ALA A 221 -12.69 -7.39 -3.61
CA ALA A 221 -11.35 -7.41 -3.01
C ALA A 221 -10.49 -8.53 -3.63
N THR A 222 -10.58 -8.71 -4.95
CA THR A 222 -10.01 -9.84 -5.71
C THR A 222 -8.50 -9.76 -5.93
N GLY A 223 -7.87 -8.65 -5.52
CA GLY A 223 -6.42 -8.46 -5.64
C GLY A 223 -5.93 -8.43 -7.09
N ALA A 224 -4.68 -8.85 -7.29
CA ALA A 224 -4.01 -8.89 -8.58
C ALA A 224 -3.14 -10.14 -8.74
N SER A 225 -2.77 -10.45 -9.97
CA SER A 225 -1.87 -11.55 -10.35
C SER A 225 -0.62 -11.04 -11.06
N PRO A 226 0.52 -11.76 -11.05
CA PRO A 226 1.71 -11.35 -11.80
C PRO A 226 1.39 -11.07 -13.27
N ALA A 227 1.88 -9.94 -13.79
CA ALA A 227 1.69 -9.57 -15.19
C ALA A 227 2.70 -10.30 -16.08
N VAL A 228 2.22 -10.86 -17.20
CA VAL A 228 3.07 -11.45 -18.24
C VAL A 228 3.11 -10.48 -19.42
N PRO A 229 4.27 -9.88 -19.73
CA PRO A 229 4.38 -8.95 -20.85
C PRO A 229 4.24 -9.70 -22.19
N PRO A 230 3.73 -9.05 -23.25
CA PRO A 230 3.54 -9.68 -24.56
C PRO A 230 4.87 -9.76 -25.35
N ILE A 231 5.85 -10.51 -24.82
CA ILE A 231 7.14 -10.75 -25.46
C ILE A 231 7.05 -12.05 -26.27
N SER A 232 7.56 -12.04 -27.50
CA SER A 232 7.52 -13.20 -28.39
C SER A 232 8.18 -14.43 -27.75
N GLY A 233 7.49 -15.57 -27.77
CA GLY A 233 7.96 -16.83 -27.18
C GLY A 233 7.82 -16.96 -25.65
N LEU A 234 7.59 -15.86 -24.92
CA LEU A 234 7.56 -15.89 -23.45
C LEU A 234 6.45 -16.78 -22.88
N SER A 235 5.27 -16.81 -23.50
CA SER A 235 4.15 -17.63 -23.02
C SER A 235 4.37 -19.14 -23.20
N ALA A 236 5.38 -19.56 -23.95
CA ALA A 236 5.68 -20.96 -24.25
C ALA A 236 6.87 -21.52 -23.47
N VAL A 237 7.46 -20.74 -22.56
CA VAL A 237 8.65 -21.14 -21.79
C VAL A 237 8.36 -21.20 -20.28
N PRO A 238 9.07 -22.03 -19.50
CA PRO A 238 8.76 -22.27 -18.09
C PRO A 238 9.33 -21.18 -17.16
N PHE A 239 8.95 -19.91 -17.38
CA PHE A 239 9.38 -18.81 -16.51
C PHE A 239 8.79 -18.92 -15.10
N TRP A 240 9.46 -18.28 -14.14
CA TRP A 240 8.94 -18.05 -12.80
C TRP A 240 8.26 -16.70 -12.70
N THR A 241 7.17 -16.66 -11.94
CA THR A 241 6.71 -15.43 -11.30
C THR A 241 7.27 -15.37 -9.88
N SER A 242 6.87 -14.37 -9.09
CA SER A 242 7.20 -14.35 -7.66
C SER A 242 6.72 -15.60 -6.93
N THR A 243 5.59 -16.20 -7.33
CA THR A 243 5.03 -17.38 -6.68
C THR A 243 5.98 -18.58 -6.75
N GLU A 244 6.43 -18.93 -7.96
CA GLU A 244 7.33 -20.07 -8.17
C GLU A 244 8.71 -19.79 -7.55
N ALA A 245 9.23 -18.56 -7.70
CA ALA A 245 10.53 -18.19 -7.16
C ALA A 245 10.60 -18.29 -5.62
N LEU A 246 9.52 -17.97 -4.91
CA LEU A 246 9.48 -18.00 -3.44
C LEU A 246 9.53 -19.41 -2.86
N VAL A 247 9.16 -20.43 -3.63
CA VAL A 247 9.10 -21.83 -3.18
C VAL A 247 10.07 -22.74 -3.93
N ALA A 248 10.91 -22.18 -4.81
CA ALA A 248 11.97 -22.93 -5.45
C ALA A 248 12.95 -23.48 -4.40
N GLU A 249 13.05 -24.82 -4.36
CA GLU A 249 13.93 -25.56 -3.45
C GLU A 249 15.37 -25.66 -3.98
N GLU A 250 15.57 -25.41 -5.27
CA GLU A 250 16.87 -25.39 -5.92
C GLU A 250 17.29 -23.95 -6.27
N LEU A 251 18.57 -23.65 -6.09
CA LEU A 251 19.16 -22.38 -6.51
C LEU A 251 19.66 -22.48 -7.96
N PRO A 252 19.20 -21.62 -8.88
CA PRO A 252 19.79 -21.56 -10.22
C PRO A 252 21.25 -21.09 -10.12
N ARG A 253 22.11 -21.51 -11.05
CA ARG A 253 23.47 -20.96 -11.14
C ARG A 253 23.40 -19.52 -11.64
N HIS A 254 22.52 -19.26 -12.61
CA HIS A 254 22.27 -17.94 -13.17
C HIS A 254 20.76 -17.65 -13.31
N LEU A 255 20.30 -16.62 -12.61
CA LEU A 255 18.94 -16.10 -12.68
C LEU A 255 18.88 -14.83 -13.54
N VAL A 256 18.06 -14.83 -14.58
CA VAL A 256 17.70 -13.62 -15.33
C VAL A 256 16.39 -13.08 -14.78
N VAL A 257 16.33 -11.80 -14.43
CA VAL A 257 15.14 -11.15 -13.89
C VAL A 257 14.67 -10.06 -14.85
N LEU A 258 13.43 -10.14 -15.31
CA LEU A 258 12.77 -9.10 -16.11
C LEU A 258 11.88 -8.24 -15.23
N GLY A 259 12.27 -6.99 -15.01
CA GLY A 259 11.54 -6.04 -14.17
C GLY A 259 12.49 -5.09 -13.43
N GLY A 260 11.97 -3.95 -13.00
CA GLY A 260 12.73 -2.96 -12.24
C GLY A 260 11.96 -2.37 -11.06
N SER A 261 10.91 -3.06 -10.60
CA SER A 261 10.08 -2.65 -9.46
C SER A 261 10.36 -3.53 -8.24
N LEU A 262 9.67 -3.29 -7.12
CA LEU A 262 9.91 -3.87 -5.79
C LEU A 262 10.13 -5.39 -5.83
N VAL A 263 9.19 -6.15 -6.42
CA VAL A 263 9.30 -7.62 -6.52
C VAL A 263 10.56 -8.06 -7.26
N ALA A 264 10.91 -7.37 -8.35
CA ALA A 264 12.08 -7.72 -9.16
C ALA A 264 13.37 -7.47 -8.38
N VAL A 265 13.53 -6.29 -7.77
CA VAL A 265 14.77 -5.92 -7.08
C VAL A 265 14.96 -6.71 -5.78
N GLU A 266 13.90 -6.95 -5.02
CA GLU A 266 13.95 -7.76 -3.80
C GLU A 266 14.38 -9.19 -4.09
N LEU A 267 13.68 -9.88 -5.00
CA LEU A 267 13.99 -11.28 -5.31
C LEU A 267 15.34 -11.42 -6.02
N ALA A 268 15.71 -10.48 -6.90
CA ALA A 268 17.02 -10.50 -7.55
C ALA A 268 18.16 -10.46 -6.51
N GLN A 269 18.08 -9.56 -5.53
CA GLN A 269 19.10 -9.49 -4.48
C GLN A 269 19.07 -10.72 -3.57
N ALA A 270 17.89 -11.26 -3.24
CA ALA A 270 17.76 -12.47 -2.44
C ALA A 270 18.52 -13.65 -3.08
N PHE A 271 18.24 -13.93 -4.35
CA PHE A 271 18.90 -15.02 -5.09
C PHE A 271 20.40 -14.77 -5.28
N ARG A 272 20.80 -13.51 -5.53
CA ARG A 272 22.22 -13.13 -5.58
C ARG A 272 22.95 -13.47 -4.28
N ARG A 273 22.32 -13.16 -3.15
CA ARG A 273 22.88 -13.40 -1.82
C ARG A 273 22.91 -14.88 -1.45
N LEU A 274 21.93 -15.66 -1.89
CA LEU A 274 21.92 -17.12 -1.73
C LEU A 274 22.93 -17.86 -2.62
N GLY A 275 23.52 -17.19 -3.61
CA GLY A 275 24.67 -17.70 -4.37
C GLY A 275 24.50 -17.74 -5.87
N ALA A 276 23.34 -17.37 -6.40
CA ALA A 276 23.14 -17.28 -7.85
C ALA A 276 23.94 -16.11 -8.44
N GLU A 277 24.40 -16.26 -9.68
CA GLU A 277 24.64 -15.13 -10.56
C GLU A 277 23.29 -14.51 -10.95
N VAL A 278 23.21 -13.19 -11.04
CA VAL A 278 21.94 -12.51 -11.35
C VAL A 278 22.15 -11.43 -12.40
N THR A 279 21.36 -11.49 -13.47
CA THR A 279 21.20 -10.41 -14.45
C THR A 279 19.82 -9.79 -14.29
N LEU A 280 19.75 -8.54 -13.85
CA LEU A 280 18.51 -7.77 -13.70
C LEU A 280 18.31 -6.87 -14.91
N MET A 281 17.19 -7.02 -15.62
CA MET A 281 16.87 -6.23 -16.82
C MET A 281 15.65 -5.36 -16.56
N ALA A 282 15.82 -4.04 -16.69
CA ALA A 282 14.75 -3.08 -16.55
C ALA A 282 14.50 -2.35 -17.88
N ARG A 283 13.22 -2.14 -18.23
CA ARG A 283 12.83 -1.40 -19.45
C ARG A 283 13.29 0.06 -19.47
N SER A 284 13.53 0.62 -18.29
CA SER A 284 13.90 2.01 -18.02
C SER A 284 14.98 1.99 -16.93
N THR A 285 14.84 2.81 -15.88
CA THR A 285 15.61 2.73 -14.65
C THR A 285 14.93 1.82 -13.61
N LEU A 286 15.65 1.45 -12.55
CA LEU A 286 15.05 0.82 -11.37
C LEU A 286 14.14 1.83 -10.65
N LEU A 287 13.05 1.33 -10.06
CA LEU A 287 12.06 2.13 -9.33
C LEU A 287 11.60 3.37 -10.11
N SER A 288 11.45 3.25 -11.44
CA SER A 288 11.18 4.38 -12.36
C SER A 288 9.93 5.23 -12.10
N LYS A 289 9.08 4.85 -11.16
CA LYS A 289 7.91 5.64 -10.73
C LYS A 289 8.22 6.53 -9.51
N GLU A 290 9.32 6.27 -8.83
CA GLU A 290 9.74 6.97 -7.61
C GLU A 290 10.85 8.00 -7.94
N ASP A 291 11.38 8.69 -6.92
CA ASP A 291 12.48 9.63 -7.09
C ASP A 291 13.69 8.95 -7.78
N PRO A 292 14.23 9.50 -8.89
CA PRO A 292 15.30 8.88 -9.66
C PRO A 292 16.57 8.59 -8.84
N ALA A 293 16.83 9.34 -7.77
CA ALA A 293 17.98 9.10 -6.89
C ALA A 293 17.89 7.73 -6.20
N LEU A 294 16.68 7.27 -5.85
CA LEU A 294 16.47 5.95 -5.23
C LEU A 294 16.84 4.83 -6.21
N GLY A 295 16.36 4.92 -7.45
CA GLY A 295 16.65 3.94 -8.49
C GLY A 295 18.13 3.89 -8.87
N ALA A 296 18.79 5.04 -8.96
CA ALA A 296 20.21 5.14 -9.27
C ALA A 296 21.09 4.57 -8.15
N GLY A 297 20.86 5.00 -6.91
CA GLY A 297 21.63 4.51 -5.76
C GLY A 297 21.41 3.01 -5.50
N LEU A 298 20.18 2.50 -5.71
CA LEU A 298 19.93 1.07 -5.62
C LEU A 298 20.67 0.28 -6.72
N ALA A 299 20.70 0.78 -7.96
CA ALA A 299 21.43 0.12 -9.03
C ALA A 299 22.92 0.00 -8.69
N GLU A 300 23.54 1.08 -8.22
CA GLU A 300 24.95 1.09 -7.77
C GLU A 300 25.19 0.08 -6.65
N ALA A 301 24.31 0.01 -5.65
CA ALA A 301 24.44 -0.95 -4.56
C ALA A 301 24.33 -2.41 -5.03
N LEU A 302 23.39 -2.72 -5.94
CA LEU A 302 23.22 -4.07 -6.49
C LEU A 302 24.41 -4.47 -7.39
N GLU A 303 24.93 -3.55 -8.19
CA GLU A 303 26.14 -3.75 -8.99
C GLU A 303 27.37 -3.96 -8.10
N GLY A 304 27.48 -3.21 -7.00
CA GLY A 304 28.53 -3.40 -5.98
C GLY A 304 28.52 -4.78 -5.32
N GLU A 305 27.37 -5.46 -5.27
CA GLU A 305 27.23 -6.86 -4.81
C GLU A 305 27.49 -7.89 -5.94
N GLY A 306 27.86 -7.43 -7.14
CA GLY A 306 28.22 -8.26 -8.29
C GLY A 306 27.04 -8.69 -9.16
N MET A 307 25.90 -7.99 -9.09
CA MET A 307 24.80 -8.20 -10.06
C MET A 307 25.09 -7.49 -11.37
N LYS A 308 24.63 -8.04 -12.49
CA LYS A 308 24.62 -7.34 -13.78
C LYS A 308 23.29 -6.60 -13.94
N VAL A 309 23.29 -5.28 -13.86
CA VAL A 309 22.08 -4.45 -14.01
C VAL A 309 22.01 -3.85 -15.42
N LEU A 310 21.05 -4.32 -16.21
CA LEU A 310 20.81 -3.90 -17.58
C LEU A 310 19.60 -2.98 -17.65
N LEU A 311 19.85 -1.68 -17.47
CA LEU A 311 18.85 -0.63 -17.66
C LEU A 311 18.50 -0.44 -19.14
N HIS A 312 17.34 0.16 -19.41
CA HIS A 312 16.83 0.43 -20.76
C HIS A 312 16.89 -0.79 -21.70
N THR A 313 16.59 -1.99 -21.16
CA THR A 313 16.69 -3.25 -21.90
C THR A 313 15.41 -4.03 -21.83
N VAL A 314 14.87 -4.34 -23.00
CA VAL A 314 13.71 -5.21 -23.19
C VAL A 314 14.09 -6.26 -24.23
N PRO A 315 13.87 -7.56 -23.97
CA PRO A 315 14.11 -8.58 -24.97
C PRO A 315 13.01 -8.55 -26.05
N ALA A 316 13.40 -8.76 -27.30
CA ALA A 316 12.48 -8.89 -28.43
C ALA A 316 11.81 -10.28 -28.45
N SER A 317 12.57 -11.31 -28.07
CA SER A 317 12.11 -12.70 -27.98
C SER A 317 12.75 -13.43 -26.81
N VAL A 318 12.04 -14.47 -26.35
CA VAL A 318 12.54 -15.42 -25.35
C VAL A 318 12.40 -16.83 -25.92
N ARG A 319 13.45 -17.63 -25.78
CA ARG A 319 13.46 -19.07 -26.08
C ARG A 319 14.04 -19.85 -24.90
N HIS A 320 13.69 -21.12 -24.80
CA HIS A 320 14.20 -22.04 -23.78
C HIS A 320 14.56 -23.37 -24.44
N ASP A 321 15.79 -23.84 -24.23
CA ASP A 321 16.28 -25.13 -24.72
C ASP A 321 17.06 -25.88 -23.62
N ALA A 322 17.78 -26.96 -23.98
CA ALA A 322 18.53 -27.78 -23.04
C ALA A 322 19.64 -27.03 -22.29
N SER A 323 20.08 -25.87 -22.81
CA SER A 323 21.11 -25.02 -22.20
C SER A 323 20.53 -23.87 -21.35
N GLY A 324 19.21 -23.71 -21.32
CA GLY A 324 18.50 -22.75 -20.47
C GLY A 324 17.70 -21.71 -21.26
N PHE A 325 17.51 -20.54 -20.66
CA PHE A 325 16.83 -19.40 -21.27
C PHE A 325 17.78 -18.59 -22.14
N HIS A 326 17.26 -18.09 -23.26
CA HIS A 326 17.94 -17.11 -24.10
C HIS A 326 16.96 -15.97 -24.42
N LEU A 327 17.39 -14.75 -24.10
CA LEU A 327 16.64 -13.53 -24.28
C LEU A 327 17.36 -12.69 -25.35
N ASP A 328 16.77 -12.56 -26.53
CA ASP A 328 17.35 -11.77 -27.61
C ASP A 328 17.10 -10.28 -27.33
N THR A 329 18.16 -9.51 -27.11
CA THR A 329 18.07 -8.06 -26.87
C THR A 329 18.78 -7.30 -27.98
N ALA A 330 18.53 -5.99 -28.07
CA ALA A 330 19.26 -5.11 -28.99
C ALA A 330 20.79 -5.09 -28.74
N ARG A 331 21.25 -5.52 -27.55
CA ARG A 331 22.66 -5.56 -27.16
C ARG A 331 23.26 -6.98 -27.18
N GLY A 332 22.57 -7.92 -27.83
CA GLY A 332 22.94 -9.33 -27.89
C GLY A 332 22.09 -10.21 -26.99
N VAL A 333 22.45 -11.50 -26.94
CA VAL A 333 21.69 -12.51 -26.19
C VAL A 333 22.09 -12.49 -24.72
N VAL A 334 21.09 -12.47 -23.83
CA VAL A 334 21.26 -12.73 -22.40
C VAL A 334 20.78 -14.14 -22.11
N SER A 335 21.62 -14.95 -21.47
CA SER A 335 21.29 -16.34 -21.11
C SER A 335 21.24 -16.53 -19.59
N GLY A 336 20.59 -17.61 -19.13
CA GLY A 336 20.60 -18.07 -17.74
C GLY A 336 19.76 -19.33 -17.53
N ASP A 337 19.88 -19.98 -16.37
CA ASP A 337 19.18 -21.24 -16.07
C ASP A 337 17.69 -21.04 -15.75
N ARG A 338 17.36 -19.86 -15.21
CA ARG A 338 16.00 -19.49 -14.82
C ARG A 338 15.69 -18.06 -15.25
N LEU A 339 14.42 -17.83 -15.54
CA LEU A 339 13.85 -16.53 -15.87
C LEU A 339 12.77 -16.18 -14.86
N LEU A 340 12.91 -15.05 -14.16
CA LEU A 340 11.91 -14.50 -13.24
C LEU A 340 11.26 -13.25 -13.83
N LEU A 341 9.93 -13.24 -13.86
CA LEU A 341 9.13 -12.07 -14.23
C LEU A 341 8.73 -11.27 -12.99
N GLY A 342 9.23 -10.03 -12.92
CA GLY A 342 8.85 -9.01 -11.94
C GLY A 342 8.35 -7.74 -12.62
N THR A 343 7.56 -7.88 -13.70
CA THR A 343 7.20 -6.77 -14.60
C THR A 343 5.96 -5.97 -14.18
N GLY A 344 5.28 -6.39 -13.11
CA GLY A 344 4.07 -5.75 -12.60
C GLY A 344 3.03 -6.78 -12.19
N ARG A 345 1.83 -6.29 -11.86
CA ARG A 345 0.68 -7.10 -11.47
C ARG A 345 -0.58 -6.57 -12.16
N SER A 346 -1.43 -7.47 -12.64
CA SER A 346 -2.70 -7.15 -13.30
C SER A 346 -3.88 -7.42 -12.35
N PRO A 347 -4.81 -6.46 -12.17
CA PRO A 347 -6.04 -6.64 -11.41
C PRO A 347 -6.83 -7.89 -11.79
N ASN A 348 -7.37 -8.61 -10.80
CA ASN A 348 -8.17 -9.82 -11.01
C ASN A 348 -9.65 -9.47 -11.24
N THR A 349 -9.97 -8.86 -12.39
CA THR A 349 -11.31 -8.32 -12.67
C THR A 349 -11.99 -8.94 -13.90
N ALA A 350 -11.21 -9.54 -14.81
CA ALA A 350 -11.69 -10.05 -16.10
C ALA A 350 -12.84 -11.08 -16.02
N ARG A 351 -12.93 -11.86 -14.94
CA ARG A 351 -13.97 -12.90 -14.75
C ARG A 351 -15.17 -12.44 -13.92
N LEU A 352 -15.20 -11.18 -13.51
CA LEU A 352 -16.26 -10.67 -12.63
C LEU A 352 -17.51 -10.24 -13.41
N GLY A 353 -17.43 -10.01 -14.73
CA GLY A 353 -18.56 -9.50 -15.50
C GLY A 353 -18.90 -8.03 -15.20
N LEU A 354 -17.88 -7.22 -14.85
CA LEU A 354 -18.04 -5.81 -14.45
C LEU A 354 -18.75 -4.95 -15.50
N GLU A 355 -18.53 -5.26 -16.79
CA GLU A 355 -19.16 -4.59 -17.91
C GLU A 355 -20.70 -4.74 -17.91
N GLN A 356 -21.21 -5.88 -17.44
CA GLN A 356 -22.65 -6.18 -17.41
C GLN A 356 -23.38 -5.32 -16.37
N VAL A 357 -22.67 -4.88 -15.33
CA VAL A 357 -23.19 -4.03 -14.25
C VAL A 357 -22.71 -2.57 -14.36
N GLY A 358 -21.92 -2.25 -15.37
CA GLY A 358 -21.46 -0.89 -15.64
C GLY A 358 -20.42 -0.35 -14.64
N VAL A 359 -19.65 -1.20 -13.96
CA VAL A 359 -18.56 -0.76 -13.08
C VAL A 359 -17.40 -0.23 -13.91
N ALA A 360 -17.01 1.02 -13.68
CA ALA A 360 -15.98 1.72 -14.43
C ALA A 360 -14.57 1.23 -14.06
N THR A 361 -13.74 1.02 -15.08
CA THR A 361 -12.34 0.60 -14.94
C THR A 361 -11.40 1.49 -15.74
N ARG A 362 -10.12 1.54 -15.35
CA ARG A 362 -9.03 2.11 -16.16
C ARG A 362 -8.05 0.99 -16.49
N GLY A 363 -8.10 0.49 -17.72
CA GLY A 363 -7.60 -0.85 -18.01
C GLY A 363 -8.41 -1.86 -17.21
N ASP A 364 -7.73 -2.77 -16.50
CA ASP A 364 -8.40 -3.79 -15.67
C ASP A 364 -8.67 -3.30 -14.22
N ALA A 365 -8.14 -2.14 -13.82
CA ALA A 365 -8.28 -1.64 -12.45
C ALA A 365 -9.65 -0.97 -12.23
N ILE A 366 -10.38 -1.38 -11.21
CA ILE A 366 -11.64 -0.74 -10.80
C ILE A 366 -11.36 0.67 -10.29
N LEU A 367 -12.13 1.64 -10.77
CA LEU A 367 -12.06 3.02 -10.30
C LEU A 367 -12.90 3.18 -9.03
N VAL A 368 -12.27 3.68 -7.97
CA VAL A 368 -12.95 4.05 -6.74
C VAL A 368 -12.64 5.49 -6.31
N ASP A 369 -13.60 6.10 -5.62
CA ASP A 369 -13.42 7.39 -4.94
C ASP A 369 -12.68 7.24 -3.59
N GLU A 370 -12.45 8.34 -2.86
CA GLU A 370 -11.83 8.35 -1.53
C GLU A 370 -12.65 7.61 -0.46
N HIS A 371 -13.94 7.38 -0.72
CA HIS A 371 -14.86 6.57 0.10
C HIS A 371 -14.91 5.11 -0.36
N LEU A 372 -14.08 4.72 -1.33
CA LEU A 372 -13.93 3.36 -1.85
C LEU A 372 -15.18 2.84 -2.59
N ARG A 373 -16.04 3.77 -3.02
CA ARG A 373 -17.24 3.50 -3.80
C ARG A 373 -16.85 3.37 -5.27
N THR A 374 -17.45 2.41 -5.97
CA THR A 374 -17.45 2.42 -7.44
C THR A 374 -18.50 3.42 -7.94
N ASN A 375 -18.58 3.62 -9.26
CA ASN A 375 -19.67 4.40 -9.86
C ASN A 375 -21.05 3.72 -9.76
N VAL A 376 -21.13 2.45 -9.33
CA VAL A 376 -22.38 1.71 -9.17
C VAL A 376 -22.78 1.69 -7.69
N PRO A 377 -23.93 2.29 -7.30
CA PRO A 377 -24.37 2.31 -5.92
C PRO A 377 -24.48 0.91 -5.31
N GLY A 378 -23.92 0.74 -4.12
CA GLY A 378 -23.92 -0.55 -3.41
C GLY A 378 -22.73 -1.46 -3.74
N ILE A 379 -21.94 -1.12 -4.76
CA ILE A 379 -20.70 -1.84 -5.11
C ILE A 379 -19.48 -1.00 -4.70
N TYR A 380 -18.60 -1.63 -3.92
CA TYR A 380 -17.34 -1.08 -3.43
C TYR A 380 -16.17 -1.93 -3.94
N ALA A 381 -14.97 -1.37 -3.98
CA ALA A 381 -13.77 -2.14 -4.31
C ALA A 381 -12.55 -1.67 -3.51
N VAL A 382 -11.66 -2.60 -3.15
CA VAL A 382 -10.46 -2.30 -2.35
C VAL A 382 -9.26 -3.17 -2.74
N GLY A 383 -8.06 -2.66 -2.45
CA GLY A 383 -6.80 -3.38 -2.66
C GLY A 383 -6.37 -3.44 -4.12
N ASP A 384 -5.52 -4.42 -4.46
CA ASP A 384 -4.80 -4.45 -5.74
C ASP A 384 -5.68 -4.53 -7.00
N CYS A 385 -6.99 -4.81 -6.87
CA CYS A 385 -7.91 -4.80 -8.01
C CYS A 385 -8.36 -3.38 -8.41
N THR A 386 -7.97 -2.36 -7.63
CA THR A 386 -8.39 -0.96 -7.80
C THR A 386 -7.27 -0.07 -8.33
N ASN A 387 -7.54 1.23 -8.45
CA ASN A 387 -6.54 2.29 -8.69
C ASN A 387 -5.70 2.68 -7.46
N LEU A 388 -5.83 1.98 -6.32
CA LEU A 388 -5.07 2.25 -5.10
C LEU A 388 -3.63 1.68 -5.15
N PRO A 389 -2.70 2.21 -4.33
CA PRO A 389 -1.39 1.61 -4.13
C PRO A 389 -1.47 0.15 -3.64
N GLN A 390 -0.64 -0.72 -4.22
CA GLN A 390 -0.65 -2.18 -3.98
C GLN A 390 0.17 -2.55 -2.74
N PHE A 391 -0.29 -2.10 -1.58
CA PHE A 391 0.30 -2.43 -0.28
C PHE A 391 -0.73 -3.04 0.65
N VAL A 392 -0.31 -4.04 1.43
CA VAL A 392 -1.24 -4.78 2.31
C VAL A 392 -1.91 -3.88 3.35
N TYR A 393 -1.19 -2.91 3.92
CA TYR A 393 -1.73 -1.96 4.88
C TYR A 393 -2.71 -0.97 4.23
N VAL A 394 -2.52 -0.63 2.96
CA VAL A 394 -3.50 0.15 2.17
C VAL A 394 -4.75 -0.68 1.93
N ALA A 395 -4.61 -1.92 1.47
CA ALA A 395 -5.74 -2.81 1.23
C ALA A 395 -6.58 -3.05 2.50
N ALA A 396 -5.93 -3.29 3.64
CA ALA A 396 -6.61 -3.47 4.93
C ALA A 396 -7.30 -2.17 5.40
N ALA A 397 -6.59 -1.03 5.37
CA ALA A 397 -7.15 0.26 5.75
C ALA A 397 -8.36 0.65 4.87
N ALA A 398 -8.28 0.32 3.58
CA ALA A 398 -9.37 0.49 2.63
C ALA A 398 -10.54 -0.43 2.98
N GLY A 399 -10.31 -1.73 3.18
CA GLY A 399 -11.35 -2.70 3.56
C GLY A 399 -12.16 -2.25 4.77
N THR A 400 -11.49 -1.81 5.84
CA THR A 400 -12.15 -1.29 7.05
C THR A 400 -13.05 -0.08 6.74
N ARG A 401 -12.60 0.87 5.92
CA ARG A 401 -13.38 2.07 5.57
C ARG A 401 -14.54 1.76 4.62
N ALA A 402 -14.32 0.87 3.65
CA ALA A 402 -15.38 0.40 2.76
C ALA A 402 -16.50 -0.27 3.57
N ALA A 403 -16.15 -1.08 4.59
CA ALA A 403 -17.15 -1.67 5.48
C ALA A 403 -17.93 -0.64 6.31
N ILE A 404 -17.28 0.42 6.80
CA ILE A 404 -17.95 1.55 7.45
C ILE A 404 -18.98 2.17 6.49
N ASN A 405 -18.59 2.43 5.24
CA ASN A 405 -19.44 3.05 4.24
C ASN A 405 -20.60 2.14 3.77
N MET A 406 -20.33 0.85 3.59
CA MET A 406 -21.35 -0.15 3.25
C MET A 406 -22.45 -0.24 4.33
N THR A 407 -22.08 -0.02 5.59
CA THR A 407 -22.97 -0.09 6.77
C THR A 407 -23.44 1.30 7.24
N GLY A 408 -23.50 2.28 6.34
CA GLY A 408 -24.15 3.58 6.56
C GLY A 408 -23.30 4.64 7.26
N GLY A 409 -21.99 4.41 7.45
CA GLY A 409 -21.06 5.45 7.88
C GLY A 409 -20.50 6.27 6.71
N ASP A 410 -19.61 7.21 7.05
CA ASP A 410 -18.91 8.03 6.07
C ASP A 410 -17.42 8.16 6.46
N ALA A 411 -16.58 7.41 5.77
CA ALA A 411 -15.14 7.31 6.01
C ALA A 411 -14.35 7.43 4.72
N THR A 412 -13.24 8.16 4.77
CA THR A 412 -12.32 8.36 3.64
C THR A 412 -10.97 7.72 3.91
N LEU A 413 -10.28 7.30 2.83
CA LEU A 413 -8.91 6.81 2.87
C LEU A 413 -7.93 7.94 2.51
N ASP A 414 -7.21 8.42 3.52
CA ASP A 414 -6.12 9.37 3.36
C ASP A 414 -4.79 8.62 3.16
N LEU A 415 -4.10 8.93 2.06
CA LEU A 415 -2.82 8.35 1.67
C LEU A 415 -1.69 9.39 1.57
N GLU A 416 -1.91 10.64 2.00
CA GLU A 416 -0.90 11.71 1.86
C GLU A 416 0.41 11.36 2.58
N THR A 417 0.33 10.65 3.70
CA THR A 417 1.48 10.22 4.50
C THR A 417 1.72 8.72 4.45
N MET A 418 1.32 8.06 3.35
CA MET A 418 1.54 6.63 3.16
C MET A 418 3.04 6.34 2.97
N PRO A 419 3.72 5.65 3.90
CA PRO A 419 5.08 5.22 3.68
C PRO A 419 5.11 4.03 2.72
N ALA A 420 6.24 3.82 2.05
CA ALA A 420 6.49 2.65 1.24
C ALA A 420 7.95 2.21 1.40
N VAL A 421 8.19 0.89 1.28
CA VAL A 421 9.50 0.26 1.50
C VAL A 421 9.73 -0.84 0.47
N ALA A 422 10.90 -0.83 -0.16
CA ALA A 422 11.49 -1.98 -0.83
C ALA A 422 12.55 -2.59 0.08
N PHE A 423 12.41 -3.88 0.38
CA PHE A 423 13.24 -4.60 1.36
C PHE A 423 14.55 -5.13 0.75
N THR A 424 15.18 -4.32 -0.12
CA THR A 424 16.56 -4.50 -0.54
C THR A 424 17.53 -4.11 0.58
N ASP A 425 18.82 -4.26 0.34
CA ASP A 425 19.87 -3.83 1.26
C ASP A 425 20.96 -3.08 0.48
N PRO A 426 21.09 -1.74 0.63
CA PRO A 426 20.29 -0.89 1.52
C PRO A 426 18.80 -0.89 1.16
N GLN A 427 17.94 -0.70 2.17
CA GLN A 427 16.50 -0.58 1.98
C GLN A 427 16.18 0.74 1.28
N VAL A 428 15.22 0.70 0.37
CA VAL A 428 14.64 1.90 -0.23
C VAL A 428 13.35 2.19 0.50
N ALA A 429 13.17 3.41 0.99
CA ALA A 429 11.94 3.81 1.64
C ALA A 429 11.55 5.25 1.28
N TRP A 430 10.27 5.54 1.18
CA TRP A 430 9.79 6.88 0.85
C TRP A 430 8.42 7.17 1.46
N VAL A 431 8.12 8.45 1.66
CA VAL A 431 6.82 8.95 2.11
C VAL A 431 6.59 10.37 1.59
N GLY A 432 5.34 10.71 1.32
CA GLY A 432 4.97 12.03 0.80
C GLY A 432 5.43 12.21 -0.65
N ARG A 433 5.78 13.44 -1.01
CA ARG A 433 6.06 13.84 -2.40
C ARG A 433 7.56 13.86 -2.68
N SER A 434 7.95 13.35 -3.85
CA SER A 434 9.23 13.67 -4.46
C SER A 434 9.28 15.12 -4.93
N GLU A 435 10.47 15.60 -5.23
CA GLU A 435 10.69 16.95 -5.77
C GLU A 435 9.96 17.15 -7.12
N ALA A 436 9.99 16.12 -7.97
CA ALA A 436 9.33 16.15 -9.28
C ALA A 436 7.80 16.21 -9.15
N GLU A 437 7.22 15.41 -8.25
CA GLU A 437 5.77 15.42 -7.99
C GLU A 437 5.33 16.76 -7.39
N ALA A 438 6.07 17.29 -6.42
CA ALA A 438 5.73 18.56 -5.79
C ALA A 438 5.82 19.74 -6.78
N ARG A 439 6.85 19.80 -7.63
CA ARG A 439 6.94 20.79 -8.72
C ARG A 439 5.84 20.60 -9.76
N GLY A 440 5.48 19.36 -10.08
CA GLY A 440 4.38 19.05 -10.99
C GLY A 440 3.02 19.58 -10.51
N LEU A 441 2.86 19.77 -9.20
CA LEU A 441 1.69 20.41 -8.57
C LEU A 441 1.81 21.94 -8.48
N GLY A 442 2.87 22.55 -9.05
CA GLY A 442 3.11 23.99 -9.01
C GLY A 442 3.65 24.52 -7.67
N LEU A 443 4.11 23.64 -6.77
CA LEU A 443 4.71 24.06 -5.51
C LEU A 443 6.14 24.57 -5.73
N ALA A 444 6.49 25.69 -5.09
CA ALA A 444 7.87 26.10 -4.94
C ALA A 444 8.53 25.19 -3.89
N VAL A 445 9.59 24.48 -4.26
CA VAL A 445 10.22 23.48 -3.41
C VAL A 445 11.72 23.65 -3.29
N GLU A 446 12.21 23.27 -2.12
CA GLU A 446 13.62 23.11 -1.82
C GLU A 446 13.86 21.66 -1.36
N SER A 447 14.97 21.06 -1.78
CA SER A 447 15.35 19.71 -1.37
C SER A 447 16.78 19.67 -0.87
N ARG A 448 17.07 18.68 -0.02
CA ARG A 448 18.41 18.37 0.46
C ARG A 448 18.62 16.87 0.43
N THR A 449 19.77 16.46 -0.07
CA THR A 449 20.20 15.06 -0.07
C THR A 449 21.46 14.96 0.77
N LEU A 450 21.38 14.23 1.87
CA LEU A 450 22.48 13.93 2.76
C LEU A 450 23.02 12.53 2.45
N PRO A 451 24.24 12.39 1.92
CA PRO A 451 24.86 11.07 1.73
C PRO A 451 25.18 10.43 3.10
N LEU A 452 25.10 9.10 3.19
CA LEU A 452 25.25 8.39 4.48
C LEU A 452 26.67 8.44 5.07
N ASP A 453 27.68 8.88 4.32
CA ASP A 453 29.01 9.19 4.88
C ASP A 453 29.00 10.39 5.85
N ASN A 454 27.87 11.09 5.96
CA ASN A 454 27.62 12.11 6.97
C ASN A 454 26.75 11.61 8.14
N VAL A 455 26.31 10.34 8.13
CA VAL A 455 25.47 9.76 9.19
C VAL A 455 26.33 8.92 10.13
N PRO A 456 26.47 9.30 11.41
CA PRO A 456 27.34 8.61 12.37
C PRO A 456 27.11 7.10 12.47
N ARG A 457 25.84 6.65 12.41
CA ARG A 457 25.51 5.22 12.43
C ARG A 457 26.10 4.46 11.23
N ALA A 458 26.01 5.05 10.03
CA ALA A 458 26.53 4.44 8.81
C ALA A 458 28.06 4.39 8.81
N LEU A 459 28.71 5.46 9.29
CA LEU A 459 30.15 5.49 9.53
C LEU A 459 30.59 4.41 10.52
N ALA A 460 29.90 4.28 11.66
CA ALA A 460 30.18 3.25 12.65
C ALA A 460 29.92 1.82 12.13
N ASN A 461 29.02 1.67 11.15
CA ASN A 461 28.78 0.42 10.45
C ASN A 461 29.83 0.10 9.39
N PHE A 462 30.67 1.07 9.01
CA PHE A 462 31.55 0.99 7.84
C PHE A 462 30.78 0.66 6.55
N ASP A 463 29.52 1.12 6.47
CA ASP A 463 28.66 0.99 5.30
C ASP A 463 27.91 2.30 5.10
N THR A 464 28.40 3.08 4.15
CA THR A 464 27.89 4.43 3.81
C THR A 464 27.13 4.43 2.49
N ARG A 465 26.67 3.27 2.01
CA ARG A 465 25.89 3.16 0.78
C ARG A 465 24.52 3.82 0.94
N GLY A 466 24.30 4.91 0.20
CA GLY A 466 22.99 5.55 0.06
C GLY A 466 22.91 6.95 0.67
N PHE A 467 21.69 7.39 0.98
CA PHE A 467 21.40 8.77 1.36
C PHE A 467 20.06 8.91 2.10
N VAL A 468 19.88 10.07 2.75
CA VAL A 468 18.59 10.59 3.20
C VAL A 468 18.28 11.88 2.43
N LYS A 469 17.15 11.92 1.73
CA LYS A 469 16.67 13.10 0.99
C LYS A 469 15.38 13.61 1.61
N LEU A 470 15.31 14.92 1.81
CA LEU A 470 14.11 15.63 2.27
C LEU A 470 13.67 16.64 1.21
N VAL A 471 12.34 16.76 1.06
CA VAL A 471 11.69 17.73 0.17
C VAL A 471 10.81 18.62 1.03
N ALA A 472 10.96 19.94 0.91
CA ALA A 472 10.23 20.93 1.67
C ALA A 472 9.66 22.03 0.77
N GLU A 473 8.59 22.67 1.23
CA GLU A 473 8.02 23.86 0.60
C GLU A 473 8.95 25.07 0.82
N ALA A 474 9.29 25.76 -0.26
CA ALA A 474 10.14 26.95 -0.18
C ALA A 474 9.46 28.06 0.62
N GLY A 475 10.21 28.72 1.49
CA GLY A 475 9.71 29.79 2.36
C GLY A 475 9.11 29.26 3.68
N SER A 476 8.08 28.43 3.64
CA SER A 476 7.47 27.88 4.87
C SER A 476 8.35 26.83 5.56
N GLY A 477 9.21 26.14 4.80
CA GLY A 477 10.02 25.04 5.29
C GLY A 477 9.20 23.78 5.61
N ARG A 478 7.89 23.77 5.32
CA ARG A 478 7.00 22.64 5.59
C ARG A 478 7.49 21.39 4.87
N LEU A 479 7.66 20.29 5.60
CA LEU A 479 8.08 19.04 5.01
C LEU A 479 6.99 18.52 4.05
N LEU A 480 7.40 18.11 2.85
CA LEU A 480 6.53 17.61 1.79
C LEU A 480 6.76 16.12 1.48
N GLY A 481 7.99 15.63 1.69
CA GLY A 481 8.32 14.24 1.52
C GLY A 481 9.73 13.90 1.97
N ALA A 482 9.99 12.60 2.08
CA ALA A 482 11.30 12.05 2.38
C ALA A 482 11.56 10.80 1.52
N GLN A 483 12.82 10.64 1.09
CA GLN A 483 13.30 9.47 0.36
C GLN A 483 14.59 8.97 1.03
N VAL A 484 14.65 7.70 1.37
CA VAL A 484 15.73 7.09 2.15
C VAL A 484 16.25 5.88 1.39
N LEU A 485 17.55 5.85 1.17
CA LEU A 485 18.29 4.66 0.74
C LEU A 485 19.31 4.37 1.84
N ALA A 486 19.01 3.43 2.74
CA ALA A 486 19.85 3.14 3.89
C ALA A 486 19.58 1.75 4.48
N ALA A 487 20.52 1.23 5.26
CA ALA A 487 20.21 0.15 6.20
C ALA A 487 19.09 0.62 7.15
N GLU A 488 18.08 -0.22 7.40
CA GLU A 488 16.91 0.12 8.22
C GLU A 488 16.09 1.31 7.70
N GLY A 489 16.15 1.62 6.39
CA GLY A 489 15.39 2.71 5.78
C GLY A 489 13.88 2.65 6.03
N GLY A 490 13.31 1.45 6.14
CA GLY A 490 11.89 1.24 6.48
C GLY A 490 11.52 1.65 7.91
N GLU A 491 12.46 1.61 8.86
CA GLU A 491 12.24 2.12 10.22
C GLU A 491 12.40 3.65 10.25
N VAL A 492 13.40 4.17 9.54
CA VAL A 492 13.66 5.61 9.43
C VAL A 492 12.48 6.34 8.82
N ILE A 493 11.88 5.81 7.74
CA ILE A 493 10.84 6.50 6.99
C ILE A 493 9.57 6.75 7.81
N GLN A 494 9.31 5.92 8.82
CA GLN A 494 8.12 6.06 9.66
C GLN A 494 8.17 7.34 10.52
N ALA A 495 9.36 7.76 10.96
CA ALA A 495 9.54 9.04 11.64
C ALA A 495 9.22 10.23 10.71
N ALA A 496 9.64 10.16 9.44
CA ALA A 496 9.28 11.17 8.44
C ALA A 496 7.78 11.18 8.12
N ALA A 497 7.12 10.01 8.08
CA ALA A 497 5.68 9.91 7.89
C ALA A 497 4.89 10.63 9.01
N LEU A 498 5.33 10.47 10.26
CA LEU A 498 4.75 11.18 11.41
C LEU A 498 5.00 12.68 11.36
N ALA A 499 6.20 13.11 10.95
CA ALA A 499 6.53 14.53 10.78
C ALA A 499 5.65 15.19 9.71
N LEU A 500 5.44 14.52 8.57
CA LEU A 500 4.51 14.96 7.52
C LEU A 500 3.07 15.04 8.05
N ARG A 501 2.63 14.02 8.79
CA ARG A 501 1.28 13.99 9.38
C ARG A 501 1.04 15.14 10.34
N ALA A 502 2.06 15.48 11.13
CA ALA A 502 2.06 16.62 12.06
C ALA A 502 2.30 17.97 11.36
N ARG A 503 2.51 17.99 10.04
CA ARG A 503 2.82 19.19 9.23
C ARG A 503 4.04 19.95 9.74
N MET A 504 5.04 19.23 10.25
CA MET A 504 6.29 19.81 10.75
C MET A 504 7.07 20.49 9.62
N THR A 505 7.80 21.54 9.97
CA THR A 505 8.85 22.12 9.12
C THR A 505 10.15 21.34 9.26
N VAL A 506 11.10 21.57 8.34
CA VAL A 506 12.47 21.06 8.46
C VAL A 506 13.17 21.61 9.72
N HIS A 507 12.81 22.80 10.20
CA HIS A 507 13.34 23.34 11.45
C HIS A 507 12.77 22.60 12.66
N ASP A 508 11.45 22.38 12.68
CA ASP A 508 10.81 21.60 13.77
C ASP A 508 11.43 20.21 13.89
N LEU A 509 11.76 19.58 12.76
CA LEU A 509 12.42 18.27 12.70
C LEU A 509 13.88 18.34 13.17
N ALA A 510 14.63 19.36 12.74
CA ALA A 510 16.02 19.57 13.14
C ALA A 510 16.17 19.84 14.65
N ASP A 511 15.21 20.56 15.24
CA ASP A 511 15.22 20.96 16.65
C ASP A 511 14.89 19.81 17.61
N GLN A 512 14.36 18.68 17.12
CA GLN A 512 14.12 17.51 17.96
C GLN A 512 15.43 16.85 18.40
N LEU A 513 15.40 16.21 19.57
CA LEU A 513 16.47 15.33 20.02
C LEU A 513 16.34 13.97 19.34
N PHE A 514 17.35 13.59 18.56
CA PHE A 514 17.49 12.25 18.00
C PHE A 514 18.62 11.51 18.73
N PRO A 515 18.47 10.21 19.04
CA PRO A 515 19.55 9.44 19.62
C PRO A 515 20.75 9.35 18.66
N TYR A 516 21.92 9.72 19.15
CA TYR A 516 23.19 9.62 18.42
C TYR A 516 23.48 8.17 18.01
N LEU A 517 24.11 7.96 16.85
CA LEU A 517 24.42 6.63 16.29
C LEU A 517 23.17 5.79 16.02
N THR A 518 22.09 6.42 15.56
CA THR A 518 20.94 5.74 14.96
C THR A 518 20.79 6.15 13.50
N MET A 519 20.24 5.29 12.64
CA MET A 519 20.07 5.68 11.23
C MET A 519 19.03 6.81 11.07
N VAL A 520 18.04 6.84 11.98
CA VAL A 520 16.98 7.86 11.97
C VAL A 520 17.51 9.27 12.28
N GLU A 521 18.66 9.39 12.95
CA GLU A 521 19.40 10.67 13.09
C GLU A 521 19.71 11.31 11.72
N GLY A 522 19.84 10.52 10.66
CA GLY A 522 20.01 11.03 9.30
C GLY A 522 18.89 11.97 8.85
N LEU A 523 17.66 11.84 9.36
CA LEU A 523 16.58 12.79 9.09
C LEU A 523 16.86 14.17 9.70
N LYS A 524 17.31 14.20 10.97
CA LYS A 524 17.70 15.45 11.64
C LYS A 524 18.85 16.13 10.91
N LEU A 525 19.92 15.37 10.62
CA LEU A 525 21.10 15.89 9.95
C LEU A 525 20.74 16.43 8.56
N ALA A 526 19.91 15.72 7.79
CA ALA A 526 19.44 16.20 6.49
C ALA A 526 18.62 17.49 6.62
N ALA A 527 17.76 17.59 7.63
CA ALA A 527 16.96 18.79 7.89
C ALA A 527 17.83 20.01 8.27
N GLN A 528 18.91 19.82 9.02
CA GLN A 528 19.85 20.90 9.35
C GLN A 528 20.56 21.47 8.13
N THR A 529 20.76 20.68 7.07
CA THR A 529 21.40 21.15 5.83
C THR A 529 20.60 22.20 5.06
N PHE A 530 19.34 22.45 5.42
CA PHE A 530 18.58 23.56 4.88
C PHE A 530 19.11 24.93 5.35
N THR A 531 19.80 24.99 6.50
CA THR A 531 20.32 26.26 7.07
C THR A 531 21.82 26.31 7.25
N ARG A 532 22.50 25.16 7.28
CA ARG A 532 23.93 25.06 7.62
C ARG A 532 24.65 24.08 6.69
N ASP A 533 25.96 24.24 6.56
CA ASP A 533 26.81 23.22 5.95
C ASP A 533 27.01 22.06 6.94
N VAL A 534 26.68 20.83 6.53
CA VAL A 534 26.80 19.64 7.39
C VAL A 534 28.23 19.42 7.87
N LYS A 535 29.25 19.80 7.07
CA LYS A 535 30.66 19.66 7.45
C LYS A 535 31.07 20.58 8.60
N GLN A 536 30.24 21.57 8.93
CA GLN A 536 30.44 22.51 10.02
C GLN A 536 29.63 22.14 11.27
N LEU A 537 28.83 21.07 11.23
CA LEU A 537 28.09 20.58 12.38
C LEU A 537 29.00 19.69 13.24
N SER A 538 29.05 19.95 14.55
CA SER A 538 29.69 19.01 15.49
C SER A 538 28.81 17.77 15.66
N CYS A 539 29.36 16.68 16.22
CA CYS A 539 28.71 15.35 16.29
C CYS A 539 27.27 15.33 16.85
N CYS A 540 26.84 16.36 17.59
CA CYS A 540 25.47 16.49 18.11
C CYS A 540 24.94 17.94 17.99
N ALA A 541 25.47 18.76 17.08
CA ALA A 541 25.01 20.15 16.94
C ALA A 541 23.50 20.17 16.63
N GLY A 542 22.75 20.99 17.37
CA GLY A 542 21.35 21.34 17.11
C GLY A 542 21.25 22.53 16.15
#